data_AF-A0A433KDU4-F1
#
_entry.id   AF-A0A433KDU4-F1
#
_cell.length_a   1.000
_cell.length_b   1.000
_cell.length_c   1.000
_cell.angle_alpha   90.00
_cell.angle_beta   90.00
_cell.angle_gamma   90.00
#
_symmetry.space_group_name_H-M   'P 1'
#
loop_
_entity.id
_entity.type
_entity.pdbx_description
1 polymer ?
#
loop_
_entity_poly.entity_id
_entity_poly.type
_entity_poly.pdbx_seq_one_letter_code
_entity_poly.pdbx_strand_id
1 'polypeptide(L)'
;MSSAAYDFDEFIKNCSKKPPNTYILRAAVATAKTDFNLKTQAQILEFIGNDGLENPYLLNVKQWENNPDPKIVIKVDAYGFYSGEKHGYIAFFFQPATGKWVIKSFKNNLLPDTRNSVFRDAFSKLKK
;
A
#
# COMPACT_ATOMS: atom_id res chain seq x y z
N MET A 1 -15.59 -0.03 -13.24
CA MET A 1 -14.74 0.55 -12.18
C MET A 1 -14.86 -0.37 -10.98
N SER A 2 -13.76 -0.93 -10.46
CA SER A 2 -13.83 -1.70 -9.21
C SER A 2 -13.93 -0.74 -8.04
N SER A 3 -14.91 -0.95 -7.16
CA SER A 3 -14.98 -0.29 -5.85
C SER A 3 -14.02 -0.99 -4.88
N ALA A 4 -13.50 -0.25 -3.89
CA ALA A 4 -12.71 -0.81 -2.79
C ALA A 4 -13.52 -1.91 -2.07
N ALA A 5 -12.84 -2.94 -1.57
CA ALA A 5 -13.46 -3.94 -0.72
C ALA A 5 -13.54 -3.47 0.75
N TYR A 6 -12.67 -2.54 1.13
CA TYR A 6 -12.52 -2.08 2.51
C TYR A 6 -12.60 -0.55 2.61
N ASP A 7 -12.97 -0.07 3.80
CA ASP A 7 -12.82 1.34 4.17
C ASP A 7 -11.32 1.63 4.42
N PHE A 8 -10.76 2.52 3.59
CA PHE A 8 -9.35 2.89 3.69
C PHE A 8 -9.05 3.65 4.99
N ASP A 9 -9.95 4.51 5.45
CA ASP A 9 -9.75 5.28 6.69
C ASP A 9 -9.81 4.37 7.91
N GLU A 10 -10.66 3.33 7.87
CA GLU A 10 -10.66 2.29 8.89
C GLU A 10 -9.30 1.56 8.95
N PHE A 11 -8.72 1.22 7.79
CA PHE A 11 -7.39 0.63 7.72
C PHE A 11 -6.33 1.55 8.34
N ILE A 12 -6.27 2.83 7.95
CA ILE A 12 -5.31 3.81 8.50
C ILE A 12 -5.45 3.93 10.02
N LYS A 13 -6.69 4.05 10.53
CA LYS A 13 -6.95 4.11 11.97
C LYS A 13 -6.40 2.90 12.70
N ASN A 14 -6.46 1.71 12.12
CA ASN A 14 -5.92 0.49 12.71
C ASN A 14 -4.39 0.38 12.66
N CYS A 15 -3.72 1.11 11.75
CA CYS A 15 -2.26 1.30 11.78
C CYS A 15 -1.83 2.19 12.95
N SER A 16 -2.60 3.23 13.29
CA SER A 16 -2.27 4.21 14.34
C SER A 16 -2.65 3.80 15.77
N LYS A 17 -3.36 2.67 15.97
CA LYS A 17 -3.76 2.18 17.31
C LYS A 17 -2.54 1.85 18.18
N LYS A 18 -2.73 1.90 19.52
CA LYS A 18 -1.74 1.48 20.52
C LYS A 18 -2.34 0.40 21.44
N PRO A 19 -1.98 -0.89 21.29
CA PRO A 19 -1.10 -1.45 20.26
C PRO A 19 -1.76 -1.46 18.87
N PRO A 20 -0.97 -1.45 17.77
CA PRO A 20 -1.53 -1.53 16.43
C PRO A 20 -2.30 -2.83 16.22
N ASN A 21 -3.44 -2.76 15.52
CA ASN A 21 -4.21 -3.95 15.11
C ASN A 21 -3.92 -4.34 13.66
N THR A 22 -2.68 -4.15 13.24
CA THR A 22 -2.22 -4.37 11.87
C THR A 22 -0.94 -5.18 11.89
N TYR A 23 -0.92 -6.26 11.11
CA TYR A 23 0.23 -7.11 10.90
C TYR A 23 0.85 -6.86 9.52
N ILE A 24 2.17 -6.93 9.40
CA ILE A 24 2.87 -6.71 8.14
C ILE A 24 3.62 -7.99 7.77
N LEU A 25 3.36 -8.53 6.56
CA LEU A 25 4.09 -9.69 6.07
C LEU A 25 5.59 -9.39 5.95
N ARG A 26 6.43 -10.39 6.25
CA ARG A 26 7.90 -10.25 6.20
C ARG A 26 8.41 -9.71 4.86
N ALA A 27 7.83 -10.15 3.75
CA ALA A 27 8.17 -9.66 2.42
C ALA A 27 7.89 -8.16 2.25
N ALA A 28 6.76 -7.67 2.78
CA ALA A 28 6.43 -6.25 2.76
C ALA A 28 7.36 -5.41 3.63
N VAL A 29 7.80 -5.94 4.79
CA VAL A 29 8.82 -5.27 5.62
C VAL A 29 10.16 -5.17 4.87
N ALA A 30 10.57 -6.24 4.18
CA ALA A 30 11.82 -6.25 3.42
C ALA A 30 11.81 -5.21 2.29
N THR A 31 10.72 -5.11 1.54
CA THR A 31 10.60 -4.11 0.46
C THR A 31 10.45 -2.70 1.01
N ALA A 32 9.71 -2.49 2.11
CA ALA A 32 9.62 -1.18 2.77
C ALA A 32 11.00 -0.67 3.23
N LYS A 33 11.84 -1.57 3.74
CA LYS A 33 13.23 -1.25 4.10
C LYS A 33 14.04 -0.79 2.88
N THR A 34 13.98 -1.52 1.77
CA THR A 34 14.74 -1.19 0.57
C THR A 34 14.23 0.09 -0.11
N ASP A 35 12.92 0.21 -0.26
CA ASP A 35 12.31 1.25 -1.10
C ASP A 35 12.09 2.55 -0.33
N PHE A 36 11.81 2.49 0.98
CA PHE A 36 11.44 3.64 1.81
C PHE A 36 12.35 3.83 3.03
N ASN A 37 13.34 2.98 3.24
CA ASN A 37 14.21 2.99 4.43
C ASN A 37 13.43 2.82 5.75
N LEU A 38 12.26 2.18 5.71
CA LEU A 38 11.44 1.85 6.88
C LEU A 38 11.80 0.43 7.36
N LYS A 39 12.59 0.33 8.43
CA LYS A 39 13.31 -0.90 8.80
C LYS A 39 12.52 -1.85 9.68
N THR A 40 11.52 -1.33 10.40
CA THR A 40 10.74 -2.10 11.38
C THR A 40 9.25 -2.00 11.11
N GLN A 41 8.47 -2.96 11.61
CA GLN A 41 7.01 -2.88 11.52
C GLN A 41 6.47 -1.62 12.20
N ALA A 42 7.02 -1.23 13.35
CA ALA A 42 6.64 -0.02 14.05
C ALA A 42 6.85 1.23 13.18
N GLN A 43 8.02 1.36 12.52
CA GLN A 43 8.29 2.47 11.62
C GLN A 43 7.33 2.51 10.42
N ILE A 44 6.97 1.36 9.85
CA ILE A 44 6.04 1.31 8.72
C ILE A 44 4.63 1.73 9.17
N LEU A 45 4.16 1.24 10.32
CA LEU A 45 2.83 1.59 10.83
C LEU A 45 2.75 3.04 11.28
N GLU A 46 3.81 3.56 11.91
CA GLU A 46 3.92 4.97 12.27
C GLU A 46 3.95 5.87 11.02
N PHE A 47 4.69 5.48 9.99
CA PHE A 47 4.71 6.17 8.71
C PHE A 47 3.30 6.23 8.07
N ILE A 48 2.59 5.10 8.01
CA ILE A 48 1.23 5.04 7.45
C ILE A 48 0.26 5.86 8.30
N GLY A 49 0.36 5.76 9.63
CA GLY A 49 -0.53 6.41 10.57
C GLY A 49 -0.34 7.93 10.69
N ASN A 50 0.80 8.46 10.23
CA ASN A 50 1.14 9.88 10.21
C ASN A 50 1.15 10.43 8.77
N ASP A 51 0.15 10.05 7.97
CA ASP A 51 -0.09 10.58 6.62
C ASP A 51 1.03 10.32 5.58
N GLY A 52 1.88 9.30 5.79
CA GLY A 52 2.93 8.94 4.82
C GLY A 52 2.43 8.41 3.48
N LEU A 53 1.13 8.10 3.37
CA LEU A 53 0.46 7.69 2.13
C LEU A 53 -0.28 8.87 1.50
N GLU A 54 0.45 9.80 0.87
CA GLU A 54 -0.13 11.01 0.29
C GLU A 54 -1.00 10.67 -0.94
N ASN A 55 -2.19 11.26 -1.01
CA ASN A 55 -3.14 11.12 -2.12
C ASN A 55 -3.33 9.65 -2.58
N PRO A 56 -3.77 8.75 -1.69
CA PRO A 56 -3.92 7.35 -2.03
C PRO A 56 -5.04 7.18 -3.06
N TYR A 57 -4.83 6.30 -4.03
CA TYR A 57 -5.81 6.00 -5.07
C TYR A 57 -5.87 4.50 -5.36
N LEU A 58 -7.09 3.98 -5.50
CA LEU A 58 -7.32 2.55 -5.70
C LEU A 58 -6.81 2.12 -7.08
N LEU A 59 -5.91 1.14 -7.11
CA LEU A 59 -5.40 0.54 -8.34
C LEU A 59 -6.26 -0.66 -8.77
N ASN A 60 -6.53 -1.57 -7.85
CA ASN A 60 -7.36 -2.75 -8.09
C ASN A 60 -7.82 -3.41 -6.79
N VAL A 61 -8.80 -4.31 -6.95
CA VAL A 61 -9.27 -5.23 -5.93
C VAL A 61 -9.21 -6.64 -6.51
N LYS A 62 -8.53 -7.56 -5.82
CA LYS A 62 -8.36 -8.96 -6.26
C LYS A 62 -8.66 -9.93 -5.13
N GLN A 63 -9.05 -11.15 -5.44
CA GLN A 63 -9.07 -12.22 -4.43
C GLN A 63 -7.64 -12.57 -4.00
N TRP A 64 -7.48 -12.95 -2.73
CA TRP A 64 -6.18 -13.36 -2.21
C TRP A 64 -5.81 -14.75 -2.73
N GLU A 65 -5.00 -14.77 -3.80
CA GLU A 65 -4.59 -15.99 -4.52
C GLU A 65 -3.91 -17.04 -3.62
N ASN A 66 -3.14 -16.61 -2.62
CA ASN A 66 -2.39 -17.49 -1.71
C ASN A 66 -3.03 -17.56 -0.32
N ASN A 67 -4.37 -17.55 -0.24
CA ASN A 67 -5.06 -17.72 1.03
C ASN A 67 -4.85 -19.15 1.54
N PRO A 68 -4.26 -19.35 2.74
CA PRO A 68 -4.09 -20.69 3.31
C PRO A 68 -5.42 -21.40 3.64
N ASP A 69 -6.51 -20.65 3.83
CA ASP A 69 -7.85 -21.20 3.99
C ASP A 69 -8.74 -20.84 2.78
N PRO A 70 -8.86 -21.74 1.79
CA PRO A 70 -9.62 -21.46 0.57
C PRO A 70 -11.14 -21.34 0.81
N LYS A 71 -11.64 -21.72 2.00
CA LYS A 71 -13.08 -21.59 2.33
C LYS A 71 -13.48 -20.15 2.60
N ILE A 72 -12.53 -19.30 2.98
CA ILE A 72 -12.76 -17.89 3.28
C ILE A 72 -12.33 -17.08 2.06
N VAL A 73 -13.26 -16.39 1.40
CA VAL A 73 -12.89 -15.49 0.30
C VAL A 73 -12.43 -14.16 0.88
N ILE A 74 -11.13 -13.89 0.78
CA ILE A 74 -10.52 -12.63 1.20
C ILE A 74 -10.21 -11.80 -0.05
N LYS A 75 -10.71 -10.56 -0.09
CA LYS A 75 -10.32 -9.58 -1.11
C LYS A 75 -9.08 -8.82 -0.63
N VAL A 76 -8.24 -8.39 -1.56
CA VAL A 76 -7.05 -7.58 -1.35
C VAL A 76 -7.25 -6.29 -2.13
N ASP A 77 -7.22 -5.18 -1.42
CA ASP A 77 -7.21 -3.87 -2.04
C ASP A 77 -5.77 -3.44 -2.25
N ALA A 78 -5.49 -2.91 -3.44
CA ALA A 78 -4.19 -2.37 -3.81
C ALA A 78 -4.34 -0.88 -4.14
N TYR A 79 -3.52 -0.05 -3.51
CA TYR A 79 -3.51 1.39 -3.69
C TYR A 79 -2.14 1.85 -4.18
N GLY A 80 -2.16 2.84 -5.07
CA GLY A 80 -1.02 3.70 -5.33
C GLY A 80 -1.07 4.88 -4.35
N PHE A 81 0.10 5.42 -4.00
CA PHE A 81 0.21 6.60 -3.15
C PHE A 81 1.49 7.35 -3.48
N TYR A 82 1.61 8.57 -2.98
CA TYR A 82 2.83 9.35 -3.06
C TYR A 82 3.44 9.55 -1.67
N SER A 83 4.76 9.75 -1.62
CA SER A 83 5.44 10.17 -0.41
C SER A 83 6.63 11.01 -0.81
N GLY A 84 6.46 12.33 -0.76
CA GLY A 84 7.35 13.26 -1.44
C GLY A 84 7.56 12.87 -2.90
N GLU A 85 8.81 12.65 -3.30
CA GLU A 85 9.19 12.28 -4.68
C GLU A 85 8.93 10.81 -5.02
N LYS A 86 8.58 9.97 -4.05
CA LYS A 86 8.36 8.54 -4.28
C LYS A 86 6.93 8.26 -4.70
N HIS A 87 6.79 7.37 -5.68
CA HIS A 87 5.52 6.77 -6.06
C HIS A 87 5.44 5.37 -5.45
N GLY A 88 4.57 5.19 -4.47
CA GLY A 88 4.44 4.00 -3.66
C GLY A 88 3.24 3.14 -4.01
N TYR A 89 3.33 1.87 -3.60
CA TYR A 89 2.32 0.85 -3.74
C TYR A 89 2.11 0.14 -2.41
N ILE A 90 0.86 0.03 -1.99
CA ILE A 90 0.46 -0.74 -0.81
C ILE A 90 -0.67 -1.71 -1.18
N ALA A 91 -0.62 -2.93 -0.66
CA ALA A 91 -1.72 -3.88 -0.75
C ALA A 91 -2.03 -4.49 0.61
N PHE A 92 -3.31 -4.48 0.98
CA PHE A 92 -3.76 -4.92 2.29
C PHE A 92 -5.12 -5.61 2.24
N PHE A 93 -5.45 -6.31 3.32
CA PHE A 93 -6.75 -6.95 3.52
C PHE A 93 -7.06 -7.11 5.01
N PHE A 94 -8.32 -7.38 5.33
CA PHE A 94 -8.74 -7.77 6.67
C PHE A 94 -8.79 -9.29 6.78
N GLN A 95 -8.19 -9.85 7.83
CA GLN A 95 -8.25 -11.28 8.14
C GLN A 95 -9.34 -11.52 9.20
N PRO A 96 -10.54 -11.99 8.79
CA PRO A 96 -11.67 -12.15 9.73
C PRO A 96 -11.38 -13.16 10.84
N ALA A 97 -10.59 -14.21 10.58
CA ALA A 97 -10.31 -15.22 11.58
C ALA A 97 -9.52 -14.68 12.80
N THR A 98 -8.70 -13.65 12.60
CA THR A 98 -7.88 -13.06 13.66
C THR A 98 -8.34 -11.66 14.06
N GLY A 99 -9.27 -11.06 13.32
CA GLY A 99 -9.71 -9.69 13.52
C GLY A 99 -8.62 -8.64 13.22
N LYS A 100 -7.62 -8.99 12.42
CA LYS A 100 -6.45 -8.12 12.15
C LYS A 100 -6.40 -7.65 10.71
N TRP A 101 -5.91 -6.43 10.53
CA TRP A 101 -5.49 -5.95 9.22
C TRP A 101 -4.14 -6.56 8.86
N VAL A 102 -3.94 -6.84 7.57
CA VAL A 102 -2.70 -7.43 7.06
C VAL A 102 -2.21 -6.62 5.88
N ILE A 103 -1.00 -6.06 5.99
CA ILE A 103 -0.27 -5.47 4.88
C ILE A 103 0.48 -6.58 4.15
N LYS A 104 -0.01 -6.93 2.96
CA LYS A 104 0.55 -7.97 2.09
C LYS A 104 1.79 -7.49 1.34
N SER A 105 1.79 -6.23 0.90
CA SER A 105 2.88 -5.64 0.11
C SER A 105 2.99 -4.15 0.38
N PHE A 106 4.23 -3.65 0.45
CA PHE A 106 4.56 -2.24 0.62
C PHE A 106 5.88 -1.95 -0.08
N LYS A 107 5.87 -1.23 -1.19
CA LYS A 107 7.03 -1.10 -2.10
C LYS A 107 6.86 0.08 -3.05
N ASN A 108 7.91 0.44 -3.79
CA ASN A 108 7.80 1.39 -4.88
C ASN A 108 6.81 0.87 -5.94
N ASN A 109 5.99 1.78 -6.46
CA ASN A 109 5.10 1.49 -7.57
C ASN A 109 5.92 1.53 -8.87
N LEU A 110 5.81 0.45 -9.66
CA LEU A 110 6.49 0.34 -10.95
C LEU A 110 5.73 1.06 -12.07
N LEU A 111 4.49 1.49 -11.81
CA LEU A 111 3.73 2.30 -12.75
C LEU A 111 4.32 3.71 -12.85
N PRO A 112 4.27 4.35 -14.04
CA PRO A 112 4.78 5.70 -14.23
C PRO A 112 4.18 6.68 -13.23
N ASP A 113 5.01 7.49 -12.60
CA ASP A 113 4.54 8.64 -11.83
C ASP A 113 3.97 9.68 -12.79
N THR A 114 2.64 9.80 -12.78
CA THR A 114 1.88 10.70 -13.63
C THR A 114 2.07 12.17 -13.27
N ARG A 115 2.56 12.51 -12.07
CA ARG A 115 2.90 13.89 -11.66
C ARG A 115 3.99 14.48 -12.56
N ASN A 116 4.87 13.63 -13.09
CA ASN A 116 6.00 14.02 -13.93
C ASN A 116 5.73 13.87 -15.44
N SER A 117 4.49 13.55 -15.84
CA SER A 117 4.13 13.32 -17.25
C SER A 117 4.41 14.54 -18.14
N VAL A 118 3.99 15.74 -17.70
CA VAL A 118 4.18 17.00 -18.45
C VAL A 118 5.66 17.31 -18.68
N PHE A 119 6.50 17.14 -17.66
CA PHE A 119 7.96 17.32 -17.79
C PHE A 119 8.59 16.30 -18.73
N ARG A 120 8.16 15.03 -18.65
CA ARG A 120 8.63 13.97 -19.57
C ARG A 120 8.24 14.25 -21.02
N ASP A 121 7.03 14.72 -21.24
CA ASP A 121 6.52 15.09 -22.56
C ASP A 121 7.23 16.33 -23.13
N ALA A 122 7.56 17.30 -22.28
CA ALA A 122 8.38 18.45 -22.68
C ALA A 122 9.80 18.03 -23.08
N PHE A 123 10.46 17.18 -22.28
CA PHE A 123 11.81 16.69 -22.59
C PHE A 123 11.87 15.78 -23.83
N SER A 124 10.84 14.98 -24.09
CA SER A 124 10.79 14.15 -25.30
C SER A 124 10.66 14.97 -26.58
N LYS A 125 10.00 16.14 -26.50
CA LYS A 125 9.89 17.10 -27.61
C LYS A 125 11.19 17.85 -27.90
N LEU A 126 12.06 18.06 -26.89
CA LEU A 126 13.36 18.73 -27.05
C LEU A 126 14.44 17.86 -27.69
N LYS A 127 14.23 16.53 -27.76
CA LYS A 127 15.17 15.58 -28.38
C LYS A 127 14.85 15.25 -29.84
N LYS A 128 13.89 15.96 -30.45
CA LYS A 128 13.57 15.94 -31.88
C LYS A 128 14.11 17.21 -32.52
#